data_AF-A0A2K9NAM4-F1
#
_entry.id   AF-A0A2K9NAM4-F1
#
_cell.length_a   1.000
_cell.length_b   1.000
_cell.length_c   1.000
_cell.angle_alpha   90.00
_cell.angle_beta   90.00
_cell.angle_gamma   90.00
#
_symmetry.space_group_name_H-M   'P 1'
#
loop_
_entity.id
_entity.type
_entity.pdbx_description
1 polymer ?
#
loop_
_entity_poly.entity_id
_entity_poly.type
_entity_poly.pdbx_seq_one_letter_code
_entity_poly.pdbx_strand_id
1 'polypeptide(L)'
;MAYAFDDDQDVFPPLLSKGEVEEEQQDWLSRLRQLYGTLEGWLPVGEDFIVTRHDADSLDPVAKKAGITVPLKVPRFQIEYGASEKRLQIFPESRWVLLTRGRLFLFHPLGRTYIEDHGLPGEPDWRFYPYRDRSQNVPLNRDEFQILLEGLR
;
A
#
# COMPACT_ATOMS: atom_id res chain seq x y z
N MET A 1 -28.59 31.15 8.42
CA MET A 1 -28.44 29.68 8.36
C MET A 1 -27.26 29.32 9.24
N ALA A 2 -27.53 28.82 10.44
CA ALA A 2 -26.50 28.32 11.33
C ALA A 2 -26.26 26.86 10.95
N TYR A 3 -25.04 26.52 10.55
CA TYR A 3 -24.63 25.13 10.40
C TYR A 3 -24.35 24.62 11.82
N ALA A 4 -25.22 23.74 12.32
CA ALA A 4 -24.89 22.90 13.45
C ALA A 4 -23.89 21.87 12.93
N PHE A 5 -22.63 22.00 13.35
CA PHE A 5 -21.71 20.87 13.29
C PHE A 5 -22.20 19.88 14.35
N ASP A 6 -22.68 18.72 13.92
CA ASP A 6 -22.86 17.57 14.82
C ASP A 6 -21.47 17.26 15.38
N ASP A 7 -21.27 17.61 16.65
CA ASP A 7 -20.01 17.52 17.41
C ASP A 7 -19.77 16.11 17.96
N ASP A 8 -20.35 15.09 17.31
CA ASP A 8 -20.34 13.70 17.73
C ASP A 8 -19.65 12.84 16.65
N GLN A 9 -18.32 12.90 16.56
CA GLN A 9 -17.42 11.74 16.26
C GLN A 9 -15.95 12.07 15.96
N ASP A 10 -15.42 13.25 16.29
CA ASP A 10 -13.95 13.46 16.28
C ASP A 10 -13.28 12.89 17.56
N VAL A 11 -13.67 11.68 17.99
CA VAL A 11 -12.85 10.90 18.92
C VAL A 11 -11.68 10.37 18.10
N PHE A 12 -10.68 11.22 17.88
CA PHE A 12 -9.38 10.73 17.45
C PHE A 12 -8.93 9.72 18.50
N PRO A 13 -8.60 8.47 18.11
CA PRO A 13 -8.04 7.51 19.04
C PRO A 13 -6.85 8.17 19.76
N PRO A 14 -6.64 7.88 21.06
CA PRO A 14 -5.53 8.45 21.80
C PRO A 14 -4.25 8.26 20.98
N LEU A 15 -3.40 9.31 20.94
CA LEU A 15 -2.13 9.22 20.23
C LEU A 15 -1.37 8.02 20.78
N LEU A 16 -1.11 7.04 19.90
CA LEU A 16 -0.31 5.87 20.23
C LEU A 16 1.02 6.32 20.84
N SER A 17 1.49 5.55 21.81
CA SER A 17 2.84 5.72 22.35
C SER A 17 3.88 5.45 21.26
N LYS A 18 5.10 5.93 21.47
CA LYS A 18 6.22 5.69 20.57
C LYS A 18 6.41 4.20 20.25
N GLY A 19 6.32 3.34 21.27
CA GLY A 19 6.50 1.89 21.12
C GLY A 19 5.41 1.26 20.27
N GLU A 20 4.14 1.61 20.52
CA GLU A 20 3.00 1.12 19.72
C GLU A 20 3.12 1.53 18.25
N VAL A 21 3.57 2.76 17.98
CA VAL A 21 3.83 3.22 16.61
C VAL A 21 4.95 2.41 15.94
N GLU A 22 6.05 2.14 16.65
CA GLU A 22 7.16 1.34 16.12
C GLU A 22 6.72 -0.10 15.81
N GLU A 23 5.92 -0.71 16.70
CA GLU A 23 5.38 -2.06 16.51
C GLU A 23 4.43 -2.13 15.31
N GLU A 24 3.48 -1.19 15.19
CA GLU A 24 2.56 -1.13 14.05
C GLU A 24 3.32 -0.93 12.72
N GLN A 25 4.36 -0.10 12.72
CA GLN A 25 5.19 0.11 11.54
C GLN A 25 5.95 -1.16 11.13
N GLN A 26 6.50 -1.92 12.09
CA GLN A 26 7.22 -3.16 11.79
C GLN A 26 6.28 -4.26 11.30
N ASP A 27 5.12 -4.42 11.93
CA ASP A 27 4.10 -5.37 11.49
C ASP A 27 3.63 -5.06 10.06
N TRP A 28 3.30 -3.79 9.79
CA TRP A 28 2.89 -3.37 8.46
C TRP A 28 4.00 -3.59 7.41
N LEU A 29 5.27 -3.30 7.74
CA LEU A 29 6.40 -3.60 6.85
C LEU A 29 6.54 -5.10 6.56
N SER A 30 6.30 -5.95 7.56
CA SER A 30 6.29 -7.41 7.39
C SER A 30 5.21 -7.83 6.40
N ARG A 31 3.98 -7.36 6.60
CA ARG A 31 2.84 -7.60 5.70
C ARG A 31 3.10 -7.09 4.28
N LEU A 32 3.71 -5.92 4.13
CA LEU A 32 4.06 -5.36 2.83
C LEU A 32 5.11 -6.20 2.09
N ARG A 33 6.13 -6.70 2.79
CA ARG A 33 7.13 -7.60 2.19
C ARG A 33 6.51 -8.93 1.77
N GLN A 34 5.58 -9.46 2.56
CA GLN A 34 4.82 -10.66 2.23
C GLN A 34 3.95 -10.43 0.98
N LEU A 35 3.27 -9.28 0.89
CA LEU A 35 2.52 -8.90 -0.31
C LEU A 35 3.42 -8.91 -1.55
N TYR A 36 4.55 -8.20 -1.52
CA TYR A 36 5.45 -8.15 -2.68
C TYR A 36 6.04 -9.51 -3.04
N GLY A 37 6.36 -10.36 -2.05
CA GLY A 37 6.75 -11.75 -2.29
C GLY A 37 5.64 -12.56 -2.96
N THR A 38 4.39 -12.34 -2.56
CA THR A 38 3.21 -13.00 -3.15
C THR A 38 3.00 -12.57 -4.61
N LEU A 39 3.06 -11.26 -4.88
CA LEU A 39 2.93 -10.70 -6.23
C LEU A 39 4.05 -11.19 -7.15
N GLU A 40 5.28 -11.22 -6.67
CA GLU A 40 6.41 -11.77 -7.43
C GLU A 40 6.23 -13.27 -7.71
N GLY A 41 5.75 -14.04 -6.73
CA GLY A 41 5.43 -15.45 -6.91
C GLY A 41 4.26 -15.72 -7.88
N TRP A 42 3.46 -14.70 -8.21
CA TRP A 42 2.40 -14.80 -9.21
C TRP A 42 2.86 -14.49 -10.63
N LEU A 43 4.09 -13.97 -10.81
CA LEU A 43 4.61 -13.69 -12.14
C LEU A 43 4.69 -14.96 -13.00
N PRO A 44 4.35 -14.89 -14.29
CA PRO A 44 4.46 -16.02 -15.19
C PRO A 44 5.93 -16.38 -15.42
N VAL A 45 6.22 -17.68 -15.33
CA VAL A 45 7.58 -18.22 -15.50
C VAL A 45 7.95 -18.21 -16.99
N GLY A 46 9.14 -17.71 -17.31
CA GLY A 46 9.66 -17.69 -18.68
C GLY A 46 9.27 -16.47 -19.51
N GLU A 47 8.69 -15.46 -18.88
CA GLU A 47 8.37 -14.17 -19.51
C GLU A 47 9.35 -13.07 -19.08
N ASP A 48 9.44 -12.02 -19.90
CA ASP A 48 10.40 -10.92 -19.75
C ASP A 48 9.98 -9.88 -18.69
N PHE A 49 9.37 -10.32 -17.58
CA PHE A 49 9.05 -9.44 -16.46
C PHE A 49 10.30 -9.14 -15.62
N ILE A 50 10.58 -7.86 -15.44
CA ILE A 50 11.68 -7.37 -14.61
C ILE A 50 11.10 -6.77 -13.33
N VAL A 51 11.49 -7.33 -12.19
CA VAL A 51 11.09 -6.84 -10.86
C VAL A 51 12.19 -5.99 -10.28
N THR A 52 11.85 -4.75 -9.89
CA THR A 52 12.75 -3.87 -9.15
C THR A 52 12.18 -3.57 -7.77
N ARG A 53 13.00 -3.82 -6.75
CA ARG A 53 12.71 -3.46 -5.35
C ARG A 53 13.70 -2.40 -4.91
N HIS A 54 13.20 -1.32 -4.33
CA HIS A 54 14.05 -0.30 -3.73
C HIS A 54 13.40 0.26 -2.47
N ASP A 55 14.23 0.63 -1.51
CA ASP A 55 13.76 1.26 -0.28
C ASP A 55 13.81 2.79 -0.43
N ALA A 56 12.78 3.45 0.09
CA ALA A 56 12.74 4.89 0.22
C ALA A 56 12.66 5.28 1.71
N ASP A 57 13.41 6.32 2.08
CA ASP A 57 13.27 6.92 3.40
C ASP A 57 11.91 7.57 3.54
N SER A 58 11.29 7.34 4.69
CA SER A 58 9.98 7.88 5.02
C SER A 58 9.87 8.25 6.48
N LEU A 59 9.30 9.42 6.75
CA LEU A 59 8.93 9.80 8.10
C LEU A 59 7.46 10.24 8.11
N ASP A 60 6.59 9.41 8.67
CA ASP A 60 5.17 9.71 8.83
C ASP A 60 5.00 10.90 9.80
N PRO A 61 4.30 11.98 9.41
CA PRO A 61 4.04 13.13 10.29
C PRO A 61 3.35 12.77 11.61
N VAL A 62 2.51 11.72 11.65
CA VAL A 62 1.86 11.25 12.87
C VAL A 62 2.85 10.50 13.75
N ALA A 63 3.69 9.65 13.16
CA ALA A 63 4.77 9.00 13.90
C ALA A 63 5.73 10.03 14.52
N LYS A 64 5.99 11.14 13.82
CA LYS A 64 6.77 12.25 14.36
C LYS A 64 6.12 12.88 15.60
N LYS A 65 4.79 12.97 15.66
CA LYS A 65 4.07 13.45 16.85
C LYS A 65 4.20 12.50 18.03
N ALA A 66 4.36 11.19 17.78
CA ALA A 66 4.65 10.18 18.79
C ALA A 66 6.14 10.12 19.19
N GLY A 67 6.99 11.00 18.67
CA GLY A 67 8.42 11.06 19.01
C GLY A 67 9.33 10.19 18.14
N ILE A 68 8.84 9.69 16.99
CA ILE A 68 9.69 9.01 15.99
C ILE A 68 10.47 10.06 15.20
N THR A 69 11.80 9.95 15.23
CA THR A 69 12.71 10.90 14.58
C THR A 69 13.55 10.28 13.47
N VAL A 70 13.66 8.95 13.45
CA VAL A 70 14.41 8.22 12.44
C VAL A 70 13.45 7.81 11.32
N PRO A 71 13.74 8.17 10.05
CA PRO A 71 12.95 7.69 8.93
C PRO A 71 12.99 6.16 8.82
N LEU A 72 11.84 5.58 8.51
CA LEU A 72 11.69 4.17 8.19
C LEU A 72 12.09 3.93 6.73
N LYS A 73 12.79 2.84 6.46
CA LYS A 73 13.05 2.35 5.10
C LYS A 73 11.85 1.56 4.63
N VAL A 74 11.17 2.08 3.61
CA VAL A 74 9.92 1.49 3.14
C VAL A 74 10.08 0.97 1.72
N PRO A 75 9.74 -0.31 1.48
CA PRO A 75 9.97 -0.93 0.18
C PRO A 75 8.95 -0.43 -0.84
N ARG A 76 9.47 -0.16 -2.03
CA ARG A 76 8.70 0.12 -3.25
C ARG A 76 8.92 -1.02 -4.22
N PHE A 77 7.87 -1.36 -4.94
CA PHE A 77 7.83 -2.49 -5.84
C PHE A 77 7.48 -2.02 -7.25
N GLN A 78 8.27 -2.42 -8.23
CA GLN A 78 8.06 -2.06 -9.63
C GLN A 78 8.18 -3.30 -10.51
N ILE A 79 7.29 -3.41 -11.48
CA ILE A 79 7.33 -4.44 -12.53
C ILE A 79 7.32 -3.75 -13.90
N GLU A 80 8.23 -4.20 -14.75
CA GLU A 80 8.35 -3.79 -16.16
C GLU A 80 8.30 -5.04 -17.04
N TYR A 81 7.89 -4.89 -18.30
CA TYR A 81 7.86 -5.98 -19.28
C TYR A 81 8.79 -5.66 -20.45
N GLY A 82 9.84 -6.47 -20.64
CA GLY A 82 10.84 -6.28 -21.69
C GLY A 82 11.48 -4.89 -21.67
N ALA A 83 11.57 -4.24 -22.83
CA ALA A 83 12.04 -2.87 -23.00
C ALA A 83 10.90 -1.82 -23.04
N SER A 84 9.71 -2.18 -22.55
CA SER A 84 8.54 -1.30 -22.55
C SER A 84 8.73 -0.14 -21.57
N GLU A 85 8.27 1.06 -21.92
CA GLU A 85 8.18 2.20 -20.99
C GLU A 85 7.02 2.03 -19.98
N LYS A 86 6.15 1.02 -20.20
CA LYS A 86 5.05 0.70 -19.30
C LYS A 86 5.58 0.02 -18.05
N ARG A 87 5.11 0.48 -16.89
CA ARG A 87 5.45 -0.09 -15.60
C ARG A 87 4.28 -0.10 -14.65
N LEU A 88 4.21 -1.15 -13.84
CA LEU A 88 3.41 -1.21 -12.64
C LEU A 88 4.29 -0.76 -11.47
N GLN A 89 3.87 0.26 -10.72
CA GLN A 89 4.55 0.67 -9.50
C GLN A 89 3.59 0.60 -8.32
N ILE A 90 4.01 -0.08 -7.26
CA ILE A 90 3.31 -0.17 -5.99
C ILE A 90 4.20 0.47 -4.93
N PHE A 91 3.69 1.49 -4.27
CA PHE A 91 4.43 2.19 -3.23
C PHE A 91 3.49 2.77 -2.18
N PRO A 92 3.92 2.91 -0.93
CA PRO A 92 3.06 3.43 0.13
C PRO A 92 2.68 4.90 -0.06
N GLU A 93 1.44 5.24 0.29
CA GLU A 93 0.97 6.63 0.35
C GLU A 93 1.67 7.37 1.49
N SER A 94 1.89 8.69 1.31
CA SER A 94 2.65 9.55 2.22
C SER A 94 2.07 9.77 3.65
N ARG A 95 1.02 9.04 4.08
CA ARG A 95 0.35 9.17 5.41
C ARG A 95 -0.06 7.82 6.07
N TRP A 96 0.86 6.90 6.30
CA TRP A 96 0.94 5.61 5.64
C TRP A 96 0.43 4.49 6.53
N VAL A 97 0.78 4.50 7.82
CA VAL A 97 0.51 3.37 8.72
C VAL A 97 -0.61 3.73 9.68
N LEU A 98 -0.46 4.86 10.37
CA LEU A 98 -1.33 5.21 11.49
C LEU A 98 -2.69 5.79 11.09
N LEU A 99 -2.80 6.40 9.90
CA LEU A 99 -4.04 7.05 9.45
C LEU A 99 -4.69 6.36 8.27
N THR A 100 -3.92 5.81 7.32
CA THR A 100 -4.46 5.17 6.11
C THR A 100 -4.41 3.65 6.15
N ARG A 101 -4.12 3.05 7.31
CA ARG A 101 -4.02 1.59 7.51
C ARG A 101 -3.16 0.89 6.44
N GLY A 102 -2.07 1.52 6.05
CA GLY A 102 -1.14 0.90 5.12
C GLY A 102 -1.49 1.01 3.65
N ARG A 103 -2.37 1.95 3.25
CA ARG A 103 -2.73 2.16 1.84
C ARG A 103 -1.50 2.32 0.94
N LEU A 104 -1.49 1.57 -0.15
CA LEU A 104 -0.50 1.60 -1.21
C LEU A 104 -1.09 2.25 -2.46
N PHE A 105 -0.34 3.16 -3.07
CA PHE A 105 -0.62 3.61 -4.43
C PHE A 105 -0.22 2.53 -5.43
N LEU A 106 -1.09 2.32 -6.40
CA LEU A 106 -0.82 1.52 -7.58
C LEU A 106 -0.86 2.42 -8.82
N PHE A 107 0.31 2.62 -9.42
CA PHE A 107 0.46 3.31 -10.70
C PHE A 107 0.59 2.26 -11.82
N HIS A 108 -0.30 2.35 -12.80
CA HIS A 108 -0.36 1.43 -13.93
C HIS A 108 -0.77 2.17 -15.21
N PRO A 109 -0.40 1.71 -16.42
CA PRO A 109 -0.82 2.34 -17.68
C PRO A 109 -2.34 2.46 -17.85
N LEU A 110 -3.12 1.53 -17.30
CA LEU A 110 -4.59 1.59 -17.33
C LEU A 110 -5.18 2.66 -16.40
N GLY A 111 -4.38 3.21 -15.48
CA GLY A 111 -4.79 4.24 -14.54
C GLY A 111 -4.16 4.11 -13.16
N ARG A 112 -4.44 5.09 -12.30
CA ARG A 112 -4.00 5.10 -10.90
C ARG A 112 -5.10 4.59 -9.99
N THR A 113 -4.71 3.78 -9.02
CA THR A 113 -5.61 3.28 -7.98
C THR A 113 -4.82 2.91 -6.71
N TYR A 114 -5.40 2.08 -5.85
CA TYR A 114 -4.90 1.78 -4.51
C TYR A 114 -5.05 0.31 -4.15
N ILE A 115 -4.15 -0.16 -3.29
CA ILE A 115 -4.29 -1.40 -2.54
C ILE A 115 -4.39 -1.02 -1.06
N GLU A 116 -5.29 -1.65 -0.31
CA GLU A 116 -5.43 -1.44 1.13
C GLU A 116 -5.43 -2.78 1.86
N ASP A 117 -4.89 -2.80 3.07
CA ASP A 117 -5.02 -3.94 3.96
C ASP A 117 -6.25 -3.75 4.86
N HIS A 118 -7.22 -4.64 4.73
CA HIS A 118 -8.44 -4.69 5.55
C HIS A 118 -8.35 -5.76 6.65
N GLY A 119 -7.19 -6.42 6.77
CA GLY A 119 -6.92 -7.50 7.69
C GLY A 119 -6.57 -7.04 9.10
N LEU A 120 -6.32 -8.03 9.96
CA LEU A 120 -5.84 -7.83 11.32
C LEU A 120 -4.31 -7.95 11.37
N PRO A 121 -3.64 -7.47 12.43
CA PRO A 121 -2.22 -7.73 12.63
C PRO A 121 -1.89 -9.22 12.51
N GLY A 122 -0.91 -9.59 11.69
CA GLY A 122 -0.57 -10.98 11.38
C GLY A 122 -1.49 -11.71 10.37
N GLU A 123 -2.66 -11.16 10.04
CA GLU A 123 -3.64 -11.74 9.12
C GLU A 123 -4.02 -10.72 8.02
N PRO A 124 -3.14 -10.47 7.04
CA PRO A 124 -3.39 -9.47 6.00
C PRO A 124 -4.57 -9.86 5.08
N ASP A 125 -5.46 -8.91 4.80
CA ASP A 125 -6.53 -9.00 3.78
C ASP A 125 -6.33 -7.87 2.77
N TRP A 126 -5.43 -8.10 1.82
CA TRP A 126 -5.12 -7.13 0.78
C TRP A 126 -6.24 -7.03 -0.24
N ARG A 127 -6.75 -5.81 -0.42
CA ARG A 127 -7.81 -5.51 -1.39
C ARG A 127 -7.37 -4.46 -2.38
N PHE A 128 -7.78 -4.66 -3.61
CA PHE A 128 -7.52 -3.76 -4.72
C PHE A 128 -8.78 -2.96 -5.05
N TYR A 129 -8.59 -1.68 -5.31
CA TYR A 129 -9.63 -0.81 -5.84
C TYR A 129 -9.51 -0.77 -7.36
N PRO A 130 -10.52 -1.21 -8.13
CA PRO A 130 -10.47 -1.11 -9.58
C PRO A 130 -10.45 0.35 -10.05
N TYR A 131 -9.68 0.64 -11.11
CA TYR A 131 -9.63 1.99 -11.68
C TYR A 131 -11.01 2.48 -12.14
N ARG A 132 -11.81 1.58 -12.72
CA ARG A 132 -13.11 1.90 -13.34
C ARG A 132 -14.25 2.02 -12.32
N ASP A 133 -14.15 1.33 -11.19
CA ASP A 133 -15.14 1.40 -10.11
C ASP A 133 -14.43 1.44 -8.76
N ARG A 134 -14.12 2.65 -8.31
CA ARG A 134 -13.47 2.90 -7.02
C ARG A 134 -14.43 2.77 -5.83
N SER A 135 -15.72 2.54 -6.07
CA SER A 135 -16.71 2.34 -5.00
C SER A 135 -16.68 0.91 -4.45
N GLN A 136 -16.05 -0.01 -5.19
CA GLN A 136 -15.90 -1.40 -4.80
C GLN A 136 -14.42 -1.72 -4.57
N ASN A 137 -14.15 -2.52 -3.55
CA ASN A 137 -12.87 -3.19 -3.40
C ASN A 137 -13.07 -4.69 -3.61
N VAL A 138 -12.09 -5.31 -4.25
CA VAL A 138 -12.08 -6.76 -4.49
C VAL A 138 -10.84 -7.36 -3.85
N PRO A 139 -10.88 -8.63 -3.41
CA PRO A 139 -9.69 -9.32 -2.92
C PRO A 139 -8.58 -9.28 -3.97
N LEU A 140 -7.38 -8.89 -3.57
CA LEU A 140 -6.22 -8.95 -4.44
C LEU A 140 -5.81 -10.42 -4.59
N ASN A 141 -6.15 -11.00 -5.73
CA ASN A 141 -5.86 -12.38 -6.07
C ASN A 141 -5.00 -12.47 -7.34
N ARG A 142 -4.60 -13.69 -7.68
CA ARG A 142 -3.74 -13.95 -8.83
C ARG A 142 -4.37 -13.47 -10.14
N ASP A 143 -5.65 -13.72 -10.35
CA ASP A 143 -6.34 -13.42 -11.62
C ASP A 143 -6.43 -11.92 -11.85
N GLU A 144 -6.82 -11.15 -10.83
CA GLU A 144 -6.81 -9.68 -10.87
C GLU A 144 -5.40 -9.13 -11.12
N PHE A 145 -4.39 -9.76 -10.54
CA PHE A 145 -3.01 -9.36 -10.78
C PHE A 145 -2.54 -9.68 -12.22
N GLN A 146 -2.97 -10.81 -12.81
CA GLN A 146 -2.67 -11.11 -14.22
C GLN A 146 -3.26 -10.06 -15.17
N ILE A 147 -4.47 -9.57 -14.90
CA ILE A 147 -5.09 -8.48 -15.70
C ILE A 147 -4.21 -7.22 -15.69
N LEU A 148 -3.57 -6.91 -14.56
CA LEU A 148 -2.62 -5.81 -14.50
C LEU A 148 -1.38 -6.11 -15.36
N LEU A 149 -0.80 -7.31 -15.25
CA LEU A 149 0.37 -7.70 -16.05
C LEU A 149 0.10 -7.67 -17.55
N GLU A 150 -1.08 -8.07 -18.00
CA GLU A 150 -1.50 -7.97 -19.41
C GLU A 150 -1.46 -6.53 -19.94
N GLY A 151 -1.75 -5.54 -19.09
CA GLY A 151 -1.67 -4.13 -19.47
C GLY A 151 -0.24 -3.63 -19.70
N LEU A 152 0.78 -4.33 -19.18
CA LEU A 152 2.20 -4.02 -19.37
C LEU A 152 2.75 -4.59 -20.69
N ARG A 153 2.16 -5.68 -21.17
CA ARG A 153 2.45 -6.25 -22.49
C ARG A 153 1.98 -5.29 -23.61
#